data_AF-A0A4R2BTN8-F1
#
_entry.id   AF-A0A4R2BTN8-F1
#
_cell.length_a   1.000
_cell.length_b   1.000
_cell.length_c   1.000
_cell.angle_alpha   90.00
_cell.angle_beta   90.00
_cell.angle_gamma   90.00
#
_symmetry.space_group_name_H-M   'P 1'
#
loop_
_entity.id
_entity.type
_entity.pdbx_description
1 polymer ?
#
loop_
_entity_poly.entity_id
_entity_poly.type
_entity_poly.pdbx_seq_one_letter_code
_entity_poly.pdbx_strand_id
1 'polypeptide(L)' 'MTQHISVDSEDLAEKRRVIDAMKDDFASAIEARQAELRARDLPGHRTGWIGMLVRKPR' A
#
# COMPACT_ATOMS: atom_id res chain seq x y z
N MET A 1 29.23 -28.70 -21.93
CA MET A 1 29.37 -28.66 -20.46
C MET A 1 28.10 -28.05 -19.89
N THR A 2 27.20 -28.87 -19.38
CA THR A 2 25.98 -28.42 -18.69
C THR A 2 26.36 -27.96 -17.29
N GLN A 3 26.18 -26.68 -17.00
CA GLN A 3 26.45 -26.12 -15.67
C GLN A 3 25.39 -26.65 -14.70
N HIS A 4 25.79 -27.59 -13.85
CA HIS A 4 24.93 -28.11 -12.79
C HIS A 4 24.93 -27.08 -11.66
N ILE A 5 23.97 -26.15 -11.70
CA ILE A 5 23.80 -25.17 -10.64
C ILE A 5 23.21 -25.91 -9.44
N SER A 6 24.06 -26.32 -8.49
CA SER A 6 23.55 -26.80 -7.20
C SER A 6 23.01 -25.60 -6.45
N VAL A 7 21.72 -25.36 -6.56
CA VAL A 7 21.06 -24.34 -5.76
C VAL A 7 20.89 -24.91 -4.36
N ASP A 8 21.56 -24.29 -3.40
CA ASP A 8 21.47 -24.69 -2.00
C ASP A 8 20.05 -24.41 -1.49
N SER A 9 19.41 -25.44 -0.91
CA SER A 9 18.08 -25.33 -0.32
C SER A 9 18.05 -24.32 0.84
N GLU A 10 19.16 -24.15 1.57
CA GLU A 10 19.24 -23.21 2.68
C GLU A 10 19.25 -21.76 2.20
N ASP A 11 19.99 -21.47 1.12
CA ASP A 11 20.01 -20.16 0.43
C ASP A 11 18.63 -19.80 -0.13
N LEU A 12 17.89 -20.78 -0.68
CA LEU A 12 16.51 -20.56 -1.11
C LEU A 12 15.56 -20.25 0.06
N ALA A 13 15.70 -20.95 1.19
CA ALA A 13 14.89 -20.71 2.37
C ALA A 13 15.18 -19.34 3.00
N GLU A 14 16.44 -18.90 2.99
CA GLU A 14 16.82 -17.55 3.41
C GLU A 14 16.24 -16.48 2.48
N LYS A 15 16.41 -16.61 1.17
CA LYS A 15 15.82 -15.69 0.18
C LYS A 15 14.30 -15.60 0.33
N ARG A 16 13.64 -16.73 0.58
CA ARG A 16 12.20 -16.75 0.83
C ARG A 16 11.82 -15.96 2.07
N ARG A 17 12.56 -16.12 3.18
CA ARG A 17 12.34 -15.35 4.42
C ARG A 17 12.52 -13.85 4.19
N VAL A 18 13.53 -13.44 3.43
CA VAL A 18 13.74 -12.02 3.07
C VAL A 18 12.55 -11.48 2.26
N ILE A 19 12.09 -12.23 1.26
CA ILE A 19 10.93 -11.82 0.45
C ILE A 19 9.66 -11.72 1.30
N ASP A 20 9.43 -12.67 2.20
CA ASP A 20 8.26 -12.66 3.06
C ASP A 20 8.31 -11.47 4.05
N ALA A 21 9.47 -11.17 4.63
CA ALA A 21 9.66 -9.96 5.46
C ALA A 21 9.37 -8.66 4.68
N MET A 22 9.90 -8.53 3.45
CA MET A 22 9.61 -7.37 2.61
C MET A 22 8.11 -7.23 2.31
N LYS A 23 7.41 -8.34 2.08
CA LYS A 23 5.97 -8.32 1.83
C LYS A 23 5.18 -7.84 3.04
N ASP A 24 5.59 -8.23 4.24
CA ASP A 24 4.98 -7.78 5.49
C ASP A 24 5.20 -6.28 5.72
N ASP A 25 6.39 -5.77 5.40
CA ASP A 25 6.68 -4.33 5.44
C ASP A 25 5.78 -3.55 4.46
N PHE A 26 5.62 -4.05 3.23
CA PHE A 26 4.73 -3.44 2.24
C PHE A 26 3.27 -3.47 2.67
N ALA A 27 2.78 -4.59 3.21
CA ALA A 27 1.43 -4.71 3.73
C ALA A 27 1.16 -3.67 4.83
N SER A 28 2.10 -3.55 5.78
CA SER A 28 2.04 -2.57 6.87
C SER A 28 1.99 -1.13 6.36
N ALA A 29 2.83 -0.79 5.37
CA ALA A 29 2.86 0.55 4.77
C ALA A 29 1.55 0.89 4.03
N ILE A 30 0.95 -0.09 3.34
CA ILE A 30 -0.33 0.07 2.66
C ILE A 30 -1.45 0.32 3.68
N GLU A 31 -1.50 -0.48 4.75
CA GLU A 31 -2.51 -0.32 5.81
C GLU A 31 -2.42 1.06 6.48
N ALA A 32 -1.21 1.50 6.81
CA ALA A 32 -0.96 2.83 7.37
C ALA A 32 -1.48 3.93 6.41
N ARG A 33 -1.14 3.85 5.12
CA ARG A 33 -1.59 4.83 4.13
C ARG A 33 -3.11 4.82 3.95
N GLN A 34 -3.74 3.64 3.98
CA GLN A 34 -5.20 3.56 3.91
C GLN A 34 -5.85 4.16 5.16
N ALA A 35 -5.28 3.97 6.34
CA ALA A 35 -5.77 4.58 7.58
C ALA A 35 -5.70 6.11 7.49
N GLU A 36 -4.60 6.67 6.98
CA GLU A 36 -4.46 8.11 6.73
C GLU A 36 -5.53 8.64 5.76
N LEU A 37 -5.78 7.92 4.67
CA LEU A 37 -6.81 8.31 3.68
C LEU A 37 -8.21 8.26 4.29
N ARG A 38 -8.54 7.21 5.05
CA ARG A 38 -9.83 7.12 5.76
C ARG A 38 -10.00 8.23 6.79
N ALA A 39 -8.93 8.59 7.53
CA ALA A 39 -8.96 9.71 8.46
C ALA A 39 -9.24 11.05 7.75
N ARG A 40 -8.73 11.22 6.52
CA ARG A 40 -8.97 12.41 5.69
C ARG A 40 -10.37 12.45 5.07
N ASP A 41 -10.94 11.29 4.76
CA ASP A 41 -12.29 11.16 4.19
C ASP A 41 -13.41 11.16 5.25
N LEU A 42 -13.10 11.46 6.53
CA LEU A 42 -14.13 11.76 7.52
C LEU A 42 -15.04 12.91 7.02
N PRO A 43 -16.38 12.79 7.17
CA PRO A 43 -17.35 13.77 6.69
C PRO A 43 -17.29 15.04 7.55
N GLY A 44 -16.32 15.89 7.22
CA GLY A 44 -16.09 17.17 7.88
C GLY A 44 -15.12 18.08 7.10
N HIS A 45 -14.28 17.51 6.23
CA HIS A 45 -13.26 18.29 5.52
C HIS A 45 -13.60 18.66 4.07
N ARG A 46 -14.64 18.05 3.44
CA ARG A 46 -15.00 18.30 2.03
C ARG A 46 -16.30 19.06 1.82
N THR A 47 -17.02 19.43 2.88
CA THR A 47 -18.32 20.11 2.80
C THR A 47 -18.25 21.57 2.32
N GLY A 48 -17.04 22.11 2.08
CA GLY A 48 -16.84 23.54 1.77
C GLY A 48 -16.99 23.96 0.30
N TRP A 49 -16.74 23.10 -0.70
CA TRP A 49 -16.59 23.59 -2.09
C TRP A 49 -17.70 23.22 -3.07
N ILE A 50 -18.48 22.16 -2.81
CA ILE A 50 -19.51 21.72 -3.77
C ILE A 50 -20.81 22.53 -3.64
N GLY A 51 -21.04 23.22 -2.51
CA GLY A 51 -22.21 24.07 -2.30
C GLY A 51 -22.15 25.46 -2.96
N MET A 52 -20.97 25.92 -3.42
CA MET A 52 -20.79 27.29 -3.91
C MET A 52 -21.01 27.45 -5.43
N LEU A 53 -21.35 26.37 -6.14
CA LEU A 53 -21.63 26.38 -7.59
C LEU A 53 -23.12 26.27 -7.95
N VAL A 54 -24.02 26.15 -6.95
CA VAL A 54 -25.48 26.00 -7.17
C VAL A 54 -26.25 27.20 -6.60
N ARG A 55 -25.84 28.42 -6.96
CA ARG A 55 -26.71 29.61 -6.84
C ARG A 55 -26.57 30.49 -8.07
N LYS A 56 -27.32 30.14 -9.12
CA LYS A 56 -27.69 31.10 -10.16
C LYS A 56 -29.09 31.63 -9.80
N PRO A 57 -29.26 32.92 -9.49
CA PRO A 57 -30.58 33.51 -9.29
C PRO A 57 -31.31 33.56 -10.65
N ARG A 58 -32.62 33.25 -10.63
CA ARG A 58 -33.53 33.53 -11.75
C ARG A 58 -33.78 35.02 -11.85
#